data_AF-A0A7C1WJW0-F1
#
_entry.id   AF-A0A7C1WJW0-F1
#
_cell.length_a   1.000
_cell.length_b   1.000
_cell.length_c   1.000
_cell.angle_alpha   90.00
_cell.angle_beta   90.00
_cell.angle_gamma   90.00
#
_symmetry.space_group_name_H-M   'P 1'
#
loop_
_entity.id
_entity.type
_entity.pdbx_description
1 polymer ?
#
loop_
_entity_poly.entity_id
_entity_poly.type
_entity_poly.pdbx_seq_one_letter_code
_entity_poly.pdbx_strand_id
1 'polypeptide(L)'
;MTPLRWKLLPAVLLALLYLPFGWSHVQAGSSHAAHQERDDTAAEPADVLLSTLRSDPNRYLGEPVRFVLQFQGEIDAWNPGLGRFGPGDWVHLAGWSDDRFPWDPEVWEHPVSHVFCRRGSPIASLMAEARPLERFRITGVVREVFFDDPWIECTSIEPLFEMIGEGTLLHVERAIEFARQEKWELARQQYERALAAPLPDAARAELEERMETCRKLRDGAEAR
;
A
#
# COMPACT_ATOMS: atom_id res chain seq x y z
N MET A 1 -29.51 12.57 19.68
CA MET A 1 -29.82 13.93 20.14
C MET A 1 -28.62 14.84 19.86
N THR A 2 -28.58 15.43 18.68
CA THR A 2 -27.89 16.71 18.38
C THR A 2 -28.71 17.86 19.01
N PRO A 3 -28.25 19.14 19.11
CA PRO A 3 -27.18 19.81 18.33
C PRO A 3 -26.34 20.88 19.08
N LEU A 4 -25.23 21.33 18.47
CA LEU A 4 -24.78 22.74 18.49
C LEU A 4 -23.69 22.92 17.41
N ARG A 5 -23.99 23.37 16.19
CA ARG A 5 -24.05 24.79 15.73
C ARG A 5 -22.83 25.63 16.12
N TRP A 6 -21.88 25.79 15.19
CA TRP A 6 -21.14 27.05 15.06
C TRP A 6 -21.28 27.63 13.65
N LYS A 7 -21.41 28.95 13.64
CA LYS A 7 -21.84 29.81 12.54
C LYS A 7 -20.68 30.26 11.66
N LEU A 8 -21.04 30.52 10.40
CA LEU A 8 -20.34 31.29 9.36
C LEU A 8 -19.90 32.70 9.80
N LEU A 9 -18.88 33.21 9.09
CA LEU A 9 -18.67 34.58 8.52
C LEU A 9 -17.22 35.08 8.76
N PRO A 10 -16.67 36.05 7.98
CA PRO A 10 -16.94 36.47 6.60
C PRO A 10 -15.65 36.65 5.74
N ALA A 11 -15.86 36.96 4.46
CA ALA A 11 -14.89 37.40 3.48
C ALA A 11 -14.11 38.67 3.89
N VAL A 12 -12.84 38.76 3.48
CA VAL A 12 -12.13 40.03 3.26
C VAL A 12 -11.36 39.98 1.95
N LEU A 13 -11.78 40.86 1.03
CA LEU A 13 -11.08 41.34 -0.15
C LEU A 13 -9.88 42.21 0.23
N LEU A 14 -8.74 42.07 -0.46
CA LEU A 14 -7.79 43.15 -0.75
C LEU A 14 -6.90 42.68 -1.92
N ALA A 15 -7.17 43.08 -3.17
CA ALA A 15 -6.80 44.34 -3.82
C ALA A 15 -5.29 44.50 -4.09
N LEU A 16 -4.92 44.18 -5.35
CA LEU A 16 -4.05 44.92 -6.28
C LEU A 16 -2.74 45.55 -5.77
N LEU A 17 -1.62 45.10 -6.34
CA LEU A 17 -0.53 45.98 -6.76
C LEU A 17 0.04 45.52 -8.12
N TYR A 18 -0.31 46.29 -9.14
CA TYR A 18 0.30 46.35 -10.46
C TYR A 18 1.67 47.04 -10.34
N LEU A 19 2.73 46.48 -10.94
CA LEU A 19 3.90 47.26 -11.38
C LEU A 19 4.34 46.81 -12.78
N PRO A 20 4.74 47.76 -13.65
CA PRO A 20 4.98 47.53 -15.07
C PRO A 20 6.46 47.24 -15.40
N PHE A 21 6.65 46.56 -16.53
CA PHE A 21 7.72 46.71 -17.52
C PHE A 21 9.19 46.78 -17.07
N GLY A 22 9.93 45.74 -17.46
CA GLY A 22 11.38 45.76 -17.60
C GLY A 22 11.83 44.78 -18.69
N TRP A 23 11.60 45.12 -19.96
CA TRP A 23 12.24 44.45 -21.09
C TRP A 23 13.73 44.78 -21.09
N SER A 24 14.57 43.79 -20.80
CA SER A 24 16.00 43.82 -21.10
C SER A 24 16.27 42.80 -22.21
N HIS A 25 16.58 43.31 -23.41
CA HIS A 25 17.25 42.54 -24.44
C HIS A 25 18.69 42.28 -23.99
N VAL A 26 19.06 41.02 -23.79
CA VAL A 26 20.48 40.61 -23.78
C VAL A 26 20.64 39.42 -24.72
N GLN A 27 21.70 39.55 -25.52
CA GLN A 27 22.07 38.78 -26.70
C GLN A 27 22.26 37.28 -26.48
N ALA A 28 21.95 36.57 -27.56
CA ALA A 28 22.29 35.19 -27.85
C ALA A 28 23.77 34.88 -27.56
N GLY A 29 24.00 34.06 -26.54
CA GLY A 29 25.14 33.17 -26.45
C GLY A 29 24.67 31.78 -26.83
N SER A 30 24.84 31.40 -28.10
CA SER A 30 24.65 30.03 -28.59
C SER A 30 25.74 29.14 -28.01
N SER A 31 25.54 28.66 -26.79
CA SER A 31 26.21 27.46 -26.30
C SER A 31 25.43 26.27 -26.83
N HIS A 32 26.00 25.58 -27.81
CA HIS A 32 25.60 24.22 -28.19
C HIS A 32 25.91 23.28 -27.02
N ALA A 33 25.10 23.36 -25.96
CA ALA A 33 24.90 22.23 -25.07
C ALA A 33 24.03 21.26 -25.85
N ALA A 34 24.57 20.08 -26.14
CA ALA A 34 23.81 18.97 -26.65
C ALA A 34 22.66 18.68 -25.67
N HIS A 35 21.49 19.25 -25.94
CA HIS A 35 20.23 18.71 -25.48
C HIS A 35 20.11 17.36 -26.17
N GLN A 36 20.66 16.35 -25.51
CA GLN A 36 20.25 14.99 -25.71
C GLN A 36 18.79 14.97 -25.29
N GLU A 37 17.89 15.04 -26.26
CA GLU A 37 16.52 14.57 -26.12
C GLU A 37 16.63 13.20 -25.46
N ARG A 38 16.37 13.14 -24.15
CA ARG A 38 16.04 11.87 -23.52
C ARG A 38 14.78 11.45 -24.26
N ASP A 39 14.91 10.37 -24.98
CA ASP A 39 13.80 9.57 -25.46
C ASP A 39 12.97 9.22 -24.22
N ASP A 40 12.01 10.10 -23.88
CA ASP A 40 11.06 9.98 -22.76
C ASP A 40 10.01 8.92 -23.08
N THR A 41 10.44 7.77 -23.62
CA THR A 41 9.67 6.55 -23.53
C THR A 41 9.65 6.20 -22.05
N ALA A 42 8.63 6.68 -21.34
CA ALA A 42 8.43 6.43 -19.92
C ALA A 42 8.58 4.93 -19.69
N ALA A 43 9.67 4.54 -19.01
CA ALA A 43 9.96 3.15 -18.75
C ALA A 43 8.75 2.52 -18.03
N GLU A 44 8.30 1.36 -18.51
CA GLU A 44 7.21 0.66 -17.84
C GLU A 44 7.63 0.36 -16.39
N PRO A 45 6.76 0.62 -15.41
CA PRO A 45 7.10 0.40 -14.01
C PRO A 45 7.35 -1.09 -13.79
N ALA A 46 8.45 -1.41 -13.09
CA ALA A 46 8.80 -2.79 -12.81
C ALA A 46 7.84 -3.41 -11.78
N ASP A 47 7.27 -4.56 -12.11
CA ASP A 47 6.46 -5.34 -11.16
C ASP A 47 7.38 -5.96 -10.09
N VAL A 48 7.15 -5.62 -8.83
CA VAL A 48 7.98 -6.05 -7.70
C VAL A 48 7.11 -6.29 -6.46
N LEU A 49 7.46 -7.28 -5.65
CA LEU A 49 6.84 -7.44 -4.33
C LEU A 49 7.30 -6.31 -3.40
N LEU A 50 6.40 -5.79 -2.58
CA LEU A 50 6.74 -4.73 -1.65
C LEU A 50 7.80 -5.20 -0.63
N SER A 51 7.75 -6.47 -0.22
CA SER A 51 8.78 -7.12 0.58
C SER A 51 10.16 -7.11 -0.10
N THR A 52 10.24 -7.48 -1.39
CA THR A 52 11.48 -7.45 -2.19
C THR A 52 12.01 -6.03 -2.32
N LEU A 53 11.14 -5.06 -2.59
CA LEU A 53 11.51 -3.65 -2.68
C LEU A 53 12.15 -3.17 -1.36
N ARG A 54 11.57 -3.54 -0.21
CA ARG A 54 12.12 -3.20 1.11
C ARG A 54 13.45 -3.90 1.43
N SER A 55 13.70 -5.08 0.86
CA SER A 55 14.97 -5.78 1.09
C SER A 55 16.18 -5.12 0.41
N ASP A 56 15.94 -4.33 -0.64
CA ASP A 56 16.97 -3.58 -1.38
C ASP A 56 16.38 -2.30 -1.98
N PRO A 57 16.03 -1.29 -1.15
CA PRO A 57 15.30 -0.11 -1.60
C PRO A 57 16.15 0.81 -2.49
N ASN A 58 17.47 0.82 -2.29
CA ASN A 58 18.40 1.64 -3.05
C ASN A 58 18.43 1.25 -4.54
N ARG A 59 18.20 -0.02 -4.86
CA ARG A 59 18.11 -0.51 -6.24
C ARG A 59 16.96 0.14 -7.02
N TYR A 60 15.91 0.58 -6.34
CA TYR A 60 14.70 1.12 -6.95
C TYR A 60 14.59 2.64 -6.79
N LEU A 61 15.60 3.31 -6.21
CA LEU A 61 15.56 4.74 -5.94
C LEU A 61 15.46 5.55 -7.24
N GLY A 62 14.42 6.37 -7.33
CA GLY A 62 14.10 7.19 -8.50
C GLY A 62 13.32 6.47 -9.61
N GLU A 63 13.18 5.14 -9.51
CA GLU A 63 12.55 4.33 -10.53
C GLU A 63 11.05 4.13 -10.28
N PRO A 64 10.22 4.08 -11.34
CA PRO A 64 8.83 3.70 -11.21
C PRO A 64 8.71 2.19 -10.94
N VAL A 65 7.95 1.86 -9.90
CA VAL A 65 7.69 0.49 -9.45
C VAL A 65 6.19 0.24 -9.41
N ARG A 66 5.81 -1.02 -9.61
CA ARG A 66 4.44 -1.47 -9.45
C ARG A 66 4.40 -2.63 -8.46
N PHE A 67 3.54 -2.54 -7.46
CA PHE A 67 3.40 -3.55 -6.42
C PHE A 67 1.95 -3.62 -5.95
N VAL A 68 1.64 -4.65 -5.18
CA VAL A 68 0.32 -4.83 -4.57
C VAL A 68 0.40 -4.57 -3.07
N LEU A 69 -0.59 -3.85 -2.57
CA LEU A 69 -0.76 -3.53 -1.15
C LEU A 69 -2.15 -3.99 -0.71
N GLN A 70 -2.21 -4.79 0.35
CA GLN A 70 -3.44 -5.00 1.08
C GLN A 70 -3.59 -3.93 2.15
N PHE A 71 -4.55 -3.03 1.97
CA PHE A 71 -4.70 -1.82 2.77
C PHE A 71 -5.08 -2.12 4.22
N GLN A 72 -4.46 -1.43 5.16
CA GLN A 72 -4.81 -1.46 6.57
C GLN A 72 -5.53 -0.16 6.97
N GLY A 73 -5.02 0.98 6.52
CA GLY A 73 -5.56 2.28 6.90
C GLY A 73 -4.60 3.44 6.56
N GLU A 74 -5.05 4.65 6.85
CA GLU A 74 -4.22 5.84 6.85
C GLU A 74 -3.52 6.00 8.21
N ILE A 75 -2.30 6.53 8.19
CA ILE A 75 -1.56 6.90 9.41
C ILE A 75 -1.64 8.42 9.57
N ASP A 76 -2.31 8.88 10.62
CA ASP A 76 -2.47 10.32 10.90
C ASP A 76 -1.23 10.94 11.56
N ALA A 77 -0.44 10.14 12.28
CA ALA A 77 0.68 10.61 13.07
C ALA A 77 1.96 9.84 12.72
N TRP A 78 2.84 10.50 11.96
CA TRP A 78 4.19 10.02 11.67
C TRP A 78 5.21 11.15 11.77
N ASN A 79 6.47 10.77 11.92
CA ASN A 79 7.57 11.72 11.89
C ASN A 79 8.17 11.75 10.47
N PRO A 80 8.03 12.85 9.72
CA PRO A 80 8.61 12.95 8.38
C PRO A 80 10.15 13.12 8.39
N GLY A 81 10.75 13.31 9.57
CA GLY A 81 12.16 13.63 9.70
C GLY A 81 12.51 14.91 8.93
N LEU A 82 13.57 14.84 8.12
CA LEU A 82 13.98 15.91 7.19
C LEU A 82 13.53 15.61 5.74
N GLY A 83 12.69 14.59 5.54
CA GLY A 83 12.25 14.13 4.23
C GLY A 83 11.11 14.97 3.64
N ARG A 84 10.77 14.72 2.37
CA ARG A 84 9.72 15.48 1.66
C ARG A 84 8.29 15.15 2.06
N PHE A 85 8.08 14.05 2.77
CA PHE A 85 6.76 13.47 3.04
C PHE A 85 6.14 14.02 4.32
N GLY A 86 5.99 15.34 4.38
CA GLY A 86 5.38 16.04 5.51
C GLY A 86 3.86 15.84 5.62
N PRO A 87 3.30 15.83 6.83
CA PRO A 87 1.86 15.57 7.04
C PRO A 87 0.91 16.61 6.44
N GLY A 88 1.40 17.82 6.17
CA GLY A 88 0.61 18.85 5.49
C GLY A 88 0.27 18.51 4.04
N ASP A 89 1.21 17.90 3.30
CA ASP A 89 1.10 17.72 1.84
C ASP A 89 0.80 16.29 1.42
N TRP A 90 0.90 15.34 2.35
CA TRP A 90 0.85 13.91 2.06
C TRP A 90 -0.13 13.18 2.97
N VAL A 91 -0.73 12.13 2.43
CA VAL A 91 -1.46 11.09 3.16
C VAL A 91 -0.56 9.87 3.23
N HIS A 92 -0.43 9.30 4.42
CA HIS A 92 0.44 8.17 4.70
C HIS A 92 -0.40 6.90 4.76
N LEU A 93 -0.08 5.93 3.91
CA LEU A 93 -0.82 4.67 3.79
C LEU A 93 -0.06 3.53 4.48
N ALA A 94 -0.82 2.67 5.15
CA ALA A 94 -0.35 1.43 5.74
C ALA A 94 -1.03 0.21 5.10
N GLY A 95 -0.30 -0.90 5.01
CA GLY A 95 -0.84 -2.15 4.53
C GLY A 95 0.19 -3.27 4.50
N TRP A 96 -0.19 -4.42 3.97
CA TRP A 96 0.67 -5.60 3.87
C TRP A 96 1.05 -5.87 2.42
N SER A 97 2.26 -6.41 2.24
CA SER A 97 2.71 -6.94 0.95
C SER A 97 1.93 -8.21 0.60
N ASP A 98 1.82 -8.53 -0.69
CA ASP A 98 1.01 -9.65 -1.20
C ASP A 98 1.50 -11.04 -0.77
N ASP A 99 2.75 -11.13 -0.34
CA ASP A 99 3.44 -12.31 0.18
C ASP A 99 3.48 -12.36 1.72
N ARG A 100 2.76 -11.46 2.39
CA ARG A 100 2.66 -11.39 3.86
C ARG A 100 1.21 -11.50 4.26
N PHE A 101 0.87 -12.51 5.05
CA PHE A 101 -0.52 -12.86 5.30
C PHE A 101 -1.03 -12.31 6.65
N PRO A 102 -2.07 -11.45 6.67
CA PRO A 102 -2.53 -10.78 7.89
C PRO A 102 -3.18 -11.71 8.94
N TRP A 103 -3.36 -13.01 8.66
CA TRP A 103 -3.79 -13.98 9.67
C TRP A 103 -2.66 -14.44 10.61
N ASP A 104 -1.41 -14.08 10.30
CA ASP A 104 -0.30 -14.21 11.24
C ASP A 104 -0.28 -12.97 12.16
N PRO A 105 -0.39 -13.14 13.49
CA PRO A 105 -0.33 -12.02 14.43
C PRO A 105 0.91 -11.13 14.27
N GLU A 106 2.07 -11.72 13.97
CA GLU A 106 3.31 -10.94 13.78
C GLU A 106 3.21 -10.04 12.55
N VAL A 107 2.59 -10.54 11.48
CA VAL A 107 2.34 -9.77 10.26
C VAL A 107 1.27 -8.70 10.51
N TRP A 108 0.18 -9.06 11.19
CA TRP A 108 -0.92 -8.14 11.49
C TRP A 108 -0.45 -6.89 12.24
N GLU A 109 0.40 -7.08 13.25
CA GLU A 109 0.90 -6.00 14.10
C GLU A 109 1.92 -5.08 13.38
N HIS A 110 2.50 -5.53 12.27
CA HIS A 110 3.58 -4.81 11.58
C HIS A 110 3.26 -4.57 10.09
N PRO A 111 2.21 -3.77 9.77
CA PRO A 111 1.96 -3.35 8.40
C PRO A 111 3.13 -2.51 7.87
N VAL A 112 3.42 -2.66 6.58
CA VAL A 112 4.33 -1.76 5.86
C VAL A 112 3.70 -0.38 5.81
N SER A 113 4.48 0.65 6.13
CA SER A 113 3.99 2.02 6.33
C SER A 113 4.95 3.05 5.72
N HIS A 114 5.18 3.01 4.41
CA HIS A 114 5.99 4.02 3.71
C HIS A 114 5.50 4.35 2.29
N VAL A 115 4.20 4.20 2.05
CA VAL A 115 3.55 4.59 0.79
C VAL A 115 2.77 5.87 1.03
N PHE A 116 2.96 6.87 0.17
CA PHE A 116 2.39 8.20 0.35
C PHE A 116 1.70 8.67 -0.91
N CYS A 117 0.51 9.25 -0.78
CA CYS A 117 -0.16 9.94 -1.88
C CYS A 117 -0.34 11.43 -1.55
N ARG A 118 -0.41 12.27 -2.58
CA ARG A 118 -0.56 13.71 -2.40
C ARG A 118 -1.92 14.03 -1.78
N ARG A 119 -1.93 14.82 -0.70
CA ARG A 119 -3.17 15.27 -0.07
C ARG A 119 -4.01 16.08 -1.06
N GLY A 120 -5.32 15.83 -1.08
CA GLY A 120 -6.25 16.46 -2.02
C GLY A 120 -6.17 15.94 -3.46
N SER A 121 -5.32 14.95 -3.73
CA SER A 121 -5.32 14.26 -5.02
C SER A 121 -6.50 13.28 -5.14
N PRO A 122 -6.89 12.88 -6.36
CA PRO A 122 -7.90 11.83 -6.55
C PRO A 122 -7.54 10.51 -5.86
N ILE A 123 -6.25 10.17 -5.77
CA ILE A 123 -5.76 8.99 -5.05
C ILE A 123 -6.06 9.11 -3.56
N ALA A 124 -5.78 10.26 -2.96
CA ALA A 124 -6.07 10.49 -1.54
C ALA A 124 -7.58 10.41 -1.25
N SER A 125 -8.42 10.96 -2.13
CA SER A 125 -9.89 10.84 -1.97
C SER A 125 -10.36 9.38 -2.05
N LEU A 126 -9.79 8.58 -2.97
CA LEU A 126 -10.09 7.16 -3.08
C LEU A 126 -9.65 6.39 -1.82
N MET A 127 -8.46 6.67 -1.30
CA MET A 127 -7.96 6.02 -0.08
C MET A 127 -8.75 6.40 1.18
N ALA A 128 -9.27 7.62 1.24
CA ALA A 128 -10.13 8.04 2.34
C ALA A 128 -11.47 7.27 2.40
N GLU A 129 -11.90 6.70 1.27
CA GLU A 129 -13.10 5.86 1.17
C GLU A 129 -12.79 4.35 1.24
N ALA A 130 -11.51 3.97 1.11
CA ALA A 130 -11.07 2.59 1.13
C ALA A 130 -11.32 1.94 2.50
N ARG A 131 -11.71 0.67 2.46
CA ARG A 131 -11.92 -0.11 3.69
C ARG A 131 -10.69 -0.95 4.02
N PRO A 132 -10.43 -1.22 5.31
CA PRO A 132 -9.40 -2.17 5.69
C PRO A 132 -9.57 -3.50 4.94
N LEU A 133 -8.43 -4.11 4.61
CA LEU A 133 -8.27 -5.34 3.83
C LEU A 133 -8.56 -5.23 2.33
N GLU A 134 -9.07 -4.11 1.82
CA GLU A 134 -9.14 -3.91 0.37
C GLU A 134 -7.74 -3.94 -0.25
N ARG A 135 -7.65 -4.46 -1.47
CA ARG A 135 -6.37 -4.71 -2.13
C ARG A 135 -6.23 -3.77 -3.31
N PHE A 136 -5.04 -3.21 -3.46
CA PHE A 136 -4.75 -2.22 -4.49
C PHE A 136 -3.45 -2.58 -5.20
N ARG A 137 -3.45 -2.44 -6.53
CA ARG A 137 -2.24 -2.35 -7.32
C ARG A 137 -1.82 -0.89 -7.34
N ILE A 138 -0.62 -0.62 -6.85
CA ILE A 138 -0.05 0.71 -6.73
C ILE A 138 1.09 0.83 -7.72
N THR A 139 1.08 1.91 -8.50
CA THR A 139 2.29 2.39 -9.16
C THR A 139 2.83 3.56 -8.35
N GLY A 140 4.12 3.52 -8.05
CA GLY A 140 4.78 4.57 -7.32
C GLY A 140 6.22 4.76 -7.73
N VAL A 141 6.85 5.78 -7.18
CA VAL A 141 8.28 6.05 -7.38
C VAL A 141 8.92 6.08 -6.01
N VAL A 142 9.99 5.31 -5.82
CA VAL A 142 10.80 5.40 -4.59
C VAL A 142 11.52 6.75 -4.63
N ARG A 143 11.10 7.70 -3.80
CA ARG A 143 11.67 9.06 -3.81
C ARG A 143 12.84 9.19 -2.88
N GLU A 144 12.77 8.50 -1.75
CA GLU A 144 13.74 8.58 -0.67
C GLU A 144 13.91 7.19 -0.05
N VAL A 145 15.10 6.92 0.48
CA VAL A 145 15.37 5.77 1.36
C VAL A 145 15.76 6.34 2.70
N PHE A 146 15.05 5.96 3.76
CA PHE A 146 15.25 6.48 5.10
C PHE A 146 15.23 5.33 6.10
N PHE A 147 16.30 5.19 6.89
CA PHE A 147 16.55 4.01 7.74
C PHE A 147 16.36 2.67 7.03
N ASP A 148 16.92 2.55 5.82
CA ASP A 148 16.81 1.37 4.95
C ASP A 148 15.36 0.99 4.57
N ASP A 149 14.40 1.90 4.76
CA ASP A 149 13.03 1.75 4.28
C ASP A 149 12.74 2.68 3.09
N PRO A 150 12.04 2.17 2.06
CA PRO A 150 11.69 2.93 0.85
C PRO A 150 10.49 3.83 1.10
N TRP A 151 10.63 5.14 0.87
CA TRP A 151 9.52 6.09 0.92
C TRP A 151 9.01 6.33 -0.50
N ILE A 152 7.80 5.85 -0.75
CA ILE A 152 7.24 5.68 -2.08
C ILE A 152 6.16 6.73 -2.30
N GLU A 153 6.31 7.56 -3.33
CA GLU A 153 5.23 8.41 -3.83
C GLU A 153 4.33 7.56 -4.74
N CYS A 154 3.09 7.34 -4.32
CA CYS A 154 2.04 6.72 -5.10
C CYS A 154 1.58 7.68 -6.21
N THR A 155 1.75 7.26 -7.47
CA THR A 155 1.39 8.03 -8.66
C THR A 155 0.15 7.48 -9.37
N SER A 156 -0.21 6.22 -9.13
CA SER A 156 -1.45 5.61 -9.61
C SER A 156 -1.90 4.49 -8.68
N ILE A 157 -3.22 4.26 -8.62
CA ILE A 157 -3.82 3.20 -7.83
C ILE A 157 -4.97 2.53 -8.59
N GLU A 158 -5.07 1.22 -8.48
CA GLU A 158 -6.11 0.40 -9.08
C GLU A 158 -6.64 -0.61 -8.04
N PRO A 159 -7.95 -0.60 -7.73
CA PRO A 159 -8.55 -1.62 -6.86
C PRO A 159 -8.47 -3.01 -7.47
N LEU A 160 -8.19 -4.01 -6.65
CA LEU A 160 -8.19 -5.43 -7.01
C LEU A 160 -9.36 -6.14 -6.35
N PHE A 161 -9.97 -7.07 -7.08
CA PHE A 161 -11.13 -7.82 -6.60
C PHE A 161 -10.74 -8.91 -5.61
N GLU A 162 -9.63 -9.61 -5.86
CA GLU A 162 -9.17 -10.68 -4.99
C GLU A 162 -8.54 -10.09 -3.72
N MET A 163 -8.99 -10.52 -2.54
CA MET A 163 -8.52 -9.98 -1.26
C MET A 163 -8.66 -11.00 -0.12
N ILE A 164 -7.83 -10.83 0.92
CA ILE A 164 -7.99 -11.55 2.18
C ILE A 164 -8.97 -10.76 3.05
N GLY A 165 -10.26 -11.05 2.94
CA GLY A 165 -11.31 -10.35 3.69
C GLY A 165 -11.47 -10.83 5.15
N GLU A 166 -12.27 -10.12 5.93
CA GLU A 166 -12.54 -10.45 7.35
C GLU A 166 -13.04 -11.88 7.55
N GLY A 167 -13.94 -12.36 6.67
CA GLY A 167 -14.45 -13.72 6.71
C GLY A 167 -13.35 -14.78 6.52
N THR A 168 -12.40 -14.51 5.63
CA THR A 168 -11.21 -15.35 5.45
C THR A 168 -10.37 -15.38 6.72
N LEU A 169 -10.05 -14.22 7.31
CA LEU A 169 -9.27 -14.13 8.54
C LEU A 169 -9.93 -14.92 9.68
N LEU A 170 -11.24 -14.76 9.88
CA LEU A 170 -12.00 -15.48 10.91
C LEU A 170 -11.93 -17.00 10.74
N HIS A 171 -12.05 -17.49 9.50
CA HIS A 171 -11.98 -18.93 9.24
C HIS A 171 -10.55 -19.47 9.40
N VAL A 172 -9.53 -18.74 8.95
CA VAL A 172 -8.14 -19.13 9.11
C VAL A 172 -7.74 -19.16 10.58
N GLU A 173 -8.11 -18.17 11.38
CA GLU A 173 -7.84 -18.13 12.81
C GLU A 173 -8.45 -19.35 13.53
N ARG A 174 -9.72 -19.67 13.23
CA ARG A 174 -10.38 -20.87 13.77
C ARG A 174 -9.72 -22.16 13.30
N ALA A 175 -9.26 -22.22 12.05
CA ALA A 175 -8.55 -23.38 11.52
C ALA A 175 -7.25 -23.62 12.29
N ILE A 176 -6.48 -22.56 12.53
CA ILE A 176 -5.23 -22.61 13.30
C ILE A 176 -5.51 -23.09 14.73
N GLU A 177 -6.56 -22.58 15.37
CA GLU A 177 -6.94 -22.98 16.72
C GLU A 177 -7.34 -24.47 16.78
N PHE A 178 -8.13 -24.96 15.83
CA PHE A 178 -8.46 -26.39 15.77
C PHE A 178 -7.24 -27.26 15.49
N ALA A 179 -6.32 -26.82 14.62
CA ALA A 179 -5.08 -27.53 14.33
C ALA A 179 -4.18 -27.64 15.57
N ARG A 180 -4.07 -26.57 16.37
CA ARG A 180 -3.34 -26.59 17.66
C ARG A 180 -3.91 -27.60 18.66
N GLN A 181 -5.22 -27.84 18.59
CA GLN A 181 -5.92 -28.84 19.41
C GLN A 181 -5.96 -30.23 18.76
N GLU A 182 -5.20 -30.46 17.69
CA GLU A 182 -5.15 -31.70 16.90
C GLU A 182 -6.52 -32.13 16.33
N LYS A 183 -7.47 -31.19 16.23
CA LYS A 183 -8.79 -31.41 15.61
C LYS A 183 -8.70 -31.22 14.10
N TRP A 184 -7.90 -32.07 13.46
CA TRP A 184 -7.48 -31.92 12.05
C TRP A 184 -8.64 -31.78 11.06
N GLU A 185 -9.70 -32.56 11.23
CA GLU A 185 -10.87 -32.51 10.33
C GLU A 185 -11.64 -31.18 10.46
N LEU A 186 -11.78 -30.66 11.69
CA LEU A 186 -12.43 -29.36 11.91
C LEU A 186 -11.56 -28.22 11.37
N ALA A 187 -10.24 -28.29 11.55
CA ALA A 187 -9.30 -27.33 10.97
C ALA A 187 -9.41 -27.30 9.44
N ARG A 188 -9.40 -28.48 8.80
CA ARG A 188 -9.55 -28.65 7.35
C ARG A 188 -10.84 -27.99 6.83
N GLN A 189 -11.97 -28.22 7.49
CA GLN A 189 -13.26 -27.62 7.11
C GLN A 189 -13.26 -26.09 7.22
N GLN A 190 -12.50 -25.51 8.16
CA GLN A 190 -12.35 -24.05 8.23
C GLN A 190 -11.49 -23.51 7.08
N TYR A 191 -10.39 -24.19 6.73
CA TYR A 191 -9.58 -23.81 5.57
C TYR A 191 -10.39 -23.90 4.26
N GLU A 192 -11.23 -24.91 4.08
CA GLU A 192 -12.14 -25.01 2.91
C GLU A 192 -13.08 -23.79 2.81
N ARG A 193 -13.63 -23.33 3.93
CA ARG A 193 -14.49 -22.13 3.96
C ARG A 193 -13.71 -20.87 3.62
N ALA A 194 -12.47 -20.75 4.10
CA ALA A 194 -11.60 -19.64 3.75
C ALA A 194 -11.26 -19.63 2.24
N LEU A 195 -10.98 -20.80 1.67
CA LEU A 195 -10.63 -20.99 0.25
C LEU A 195 -11.77 -20.71 -0.73
N ALA A 196 -13.03 -20.71 -0.26
CA ALA A 196 -14.19 -20.35 -1.05
C ALA A 196 -14.26 -18.85 -1.38
N ALA A 197 -13.47 -18.01 -0.71
CA ALA A 197 -13.35 -16.58 -1.02
C ALA A 197 -12.52 -16.33 -2.30
N PRO A 198 -12.69 -15.15 -2.95
CA PRO A 198 -11.81 -14.72 -4.03
C PRO A 198 -10.45 -14.27 -3.46
N LEU A 199 -9.59 -15.24 -3.16
CA LEU A 199 -8.27 -14.99 -2.58
C LEU A 199 -7.21 -14.66 -3.63
N PRO A 200 -6.21 -13.83 -3.28
CA PRO A 200 -4.96 -13.74 -4.03
C PRO A 200 -4.30 -15.11 -4.20
N ASP A 201 -3.60 -15.34 -5.30
CA ASP A 201 -2.98 -16.63 -5.62
C ASP A 201 -2.01 -17.11 -4.53
N ALA A 202 -1.15 -16.21 -4.02
CA ALA A 202 -0.22 -16.54 -2.94
C ALA A 202 -0.94 -16.97 -1.65
N ALA A 203 -2.01 -16.26 -1.29
CA ALA A 203 -2.84 -16.57 -0.13
C ALA A 203 -3.56 -17.90 -0.30
N ARG A 204 -4.08 -18.18 -1.50
CA ARG A 204 -4.73 -19.45 -1.84
C ARG A 204 -3.74 -20.61 -1.69
N ALA A 205 -2.55 -20.49 -2.27
CA ALA A 205 -1.52 -21.53 -2.23
C ALA A 205 -1.11 -21.87 -0.79
N GLU A 206 -0.89 -20.86 0.07
CA GLU A 206 -0.56 -21.05 1.49
C GLU A 206 -1.68 -21.80 2.23
N LEU A 207 -2.94 -21.44 2.01
CA LEU A 207 -4.07 -22.11 2.67
C LEU A 207 -4.28 -23.54 2.16
N GLU A 208 -4.06 -23.80 0.87
CA GLU A 208 -4.10 -25.15 0.29
C GLU A 208 -3.01 -26.05 0.91
N GLU A 209 -1.80 -25.54 1.09
CA GLU A 209 -0.71 -26.27 1.75
C GLU A 209 -1.04 -26.62 3.21
N ARG A 210 -1.56 -25.66 3.97
CA ARG A 210 -2.00 -25.88 5.36
C ARG A 210 -3.13 -26.90 5.46
N MET A 211 -4.08 -26.85 4.52
CA MET A 211 -5.19 -27.79 4.46
C MET A 211 -4.69 -29.22 4.17
N GLU A 212 -3.77 -29.37 3.22
CA GLU A 212 -3.16 -30.67 2.89
C GLU A 212 -2.34 -31.22 4.07
N THR A 213 -1.65 -30.35 4.81
CA THR A 213 -0.96 -30.73 6.06
C THR A 213 -1.94 -31.30 7.09
N CYS A 214 -3.08 -30.65 7.30
CA CYS A 214 -4.12 -31.16 8.22
C CYS A 214 -4.64 -32.54 7.79
N ARG A 215 -4.85 -32.74 6.48
CA ARG A 215 -5.28 -34.04 5.94
C ARG A 215 -4.27 -35.15 6.24
N LYS A 216 -2.98 -34.91 5.96
CA LYS A 216 -1.91 -35.89 6.25
C LYS A 216 -1.83 -36.24 7.73
N LEU A 217 -1.95 -35.25 8.61
CA LEU A 217 -1.91 -35.46 10.06
C LEU A 217 -3.11 -36.27 10.57
N ARG A 218 -4.31 -36.04 10.01
CA ARG A 218 -5.50 -36.86 10.30
C ARG A 218 -5.29 -38.32 9.91
N ASP A 219 -4.91 -38.56 8.66
CA ASP A 219 -4.73 -39.93 8.14
C ASP A 219 -3.66 -40.69 8.93
N GLY A 220 -2.59 -39.99 9.35
CA GLY A 220 -1.54 -40.55 10.21
C GLY A 220 -1.96 -40.81 11.66
N ALA A 221 -2.97 -40.11 12.17
CA ALA A 221 -3.54 -40.34 13.49
C ALA A 221 -4.51 -41.54 13.51
N GLU A 222 -5.28 -41.73 12.42
CA GLU A 222 -6.19 -42.88 12.26
C GLU A 222 -5.46 -44.21 12.05
N ALA A 223 -4.21 -44.16 11.57
CA ALA A 223 -3.39 -45.35 11.34
C ALA A 223 -2.66 -45.88 12.60
N ARG A 224 -2.75 -45.19 13.75
CA ARG A 224 -2.10 -45.57 15.02
C ARG A 224 -3.09 -46.20 15.98
#